data_AF-A0A9E2IWN4-F1
#
_entry.id   AF-A0A9E2IWN4-F1
#
_cell.length_a   1.000
_cell.length_b   1.000
_cell.length_c   1.000
_cell.angle_alpha   90.00
_cell.angle_beta   90.00
_cell.angle_gamma   90.00
#
_symmetry.space_group_name_H-M   'P 1'
#
loop_
_entity.id
_entity.type
_entity.pdbx_description
1 polymer ?
#
loop_
_entity_poly.entity_id
_entity_poly.type
_entity_poly.pdbx_seq_one_letter_code
_entity_poly.pdbx_strand_id
1 'polypeptide(L)'
;GLVPVDLDPKYVANDYKGEEQVLGALKECYKYTTEIAADGNFRNRVESKLWPESAKEVAWSTIRQRAASDPSWVWHHPDALDNLKDELVKRDIWRELMGYVTRGPFEKPVTSVQIQVLSRDHETGQATLRIRPQNGDTVYMEAEGAATVSSKKLEEYDIKKIKDLKLSFLCVDSKGAHATGEPLSWTNAIFIKHRFYQEGTKRKCELKALPGGQIRFTTDGSGVETSGVPYAKPFEIPADCRVILAVAEGEGVKSQAVNIPAPKGKVDPAATIDRARAAVWKRGFKKDSTGETYQFLEAAKKHGAELGGARLTIAKDACWIELNTPDDAFHAVERFEHGADLLKEFIPEGVLTIDISSLKFDSGQQLLDMVADLKTELKEGEVRQ
;
A
#
# COMPACT_ATOMS: atom_id res chain seq x y z
N GLY A 1 -13.55 53.93 51.39
CA GLY A 1 -14.86 53.61 52.00
C GLY A 1 -15.73 52.94 50.96
N LEU A 2 -16.74 52.18 51.39
CA LEU A 2 -17.77 51.68 50.47
C LEU A 2 -18.59 52.87 49.96
N VAL A 3 -18.89 52.89 48.66
CA VAL A 3 -19.72 53.93 48.04
C VAL A 3 -21.15 53.40 47.97
N PRO A 4 -22.13 54.08 48.58
CA PRO A 4 -23.53 53.69 48.46
C PRO A 4 -24.01 53.88 47.01
N VAL A 5 -24.81 52.94 46.53
CA VAL A 5 -25.47 53.01 45.22
C VAL A 5 -26.97 53.02 45.49
N ASP A 6 -27.62 54.14 45.18
CA ASP A 6 -29.06 54.29 45.38
C ASP A 6 -29.82 53.52 44.28
N LEU A 7 -30.79 52.69 44.70
CA LEU A 7 -31.62 51.87 43.81
C LEU A 7 -33.03 52.45 43.74
N ASP A 8 -33.30 53.31 42.76
CA ASP A 8 -34.64 53.89 42.55
C ASP A 8 -35.59 52.87 41.88
N PRO A 9 -36.66 52.39 42.55
CA PRO A 9 -37.53 51.35 42.01
C PRO A 9 -38.13 51.71 40.65
N LYS A 10 -37.81 50.93 39.61
CA LYS A 10 -38.36 51.10 38.26
C LYS A 10 -39.47 50.08 38.02
N TYR A 11 -40.69 50.57 37.77
CA TYR A 11 -41.85 49.75 37.45
C TYR A 11 -42.08 49.74 35.94
N VAL A 12 -42.26 48.55 35.36
CA VAL A 12 -42.66 48.39 33.95
C VAL A 12 -43.96 47.59 33.94
N ALA A 13 -45.04 48.17 33.43
CA ALA A 13 -46.36 47.53 33.36
C ALA A 13 -46.89 46.98 34.72
N ASN A 14 -46.72 47.74 35.81
CA ASN A 14 -47.07 47.34 37.18
C ASN A 14 -46.33 46.11 37.72
N ASP A 15 -45.26 45.67 37.07
CA ASP A 15 -44.37 44.61 37.54
C ASP A 15 -43.03 45.20 38.02
N TYR A 16 -42.52 44.68 39.14
CA TYR A 16 -41.26 45.09 39.73
C TYR A 16 -40.25 43.94 39.72
N LYS A 17 -39.25 44.06 38.86
CA LYS A 17 -38.17 43.08 38.73
C LYS A 17 -36.93 43.56 39.48
N GLY A 18 -36.94 43.36 40.80
CA GLY A 18 -35.83 43.78 41.67
C GLY A 18 -34.46 43.21 41.25
N GLU A 19 -34.43 41.96 40.77
CA GLU A 19 -33.19 41.32 40.30
C GLU A 19 -32.58 42.06 39.08
N GLU A 20 -33.40 42.38 38.07
CA GLU A 20 -32.93 43.12 36.89
C GLU A 20 -32.38 44.51 37.27
N GLN A 21 -33.00 45.15 38.25
CA GLN A 21 -32.54 46.45 38.75
C GLN A 21 -31.20 46.37 39.49
N VAL A 22 -31.03 45.35 40.35
CA VAL A 22 -29.76 45.10 41.04
C VAL A 22 -28.66 44.78 40.04
N LEU A 23 -28.93 43.91 39.06
CA LEU A 23 -27.98 43.60 37.99
C LEU A 23 -27.64 44.84 37.14
N GLY A 24 -28.62 45.71 36.87
CA GLY A 24 -28.42 46.98 36.18
C GLY A 24 -27.45 47.91 36.92
N ALA A 25 -27.69 48.14 38.21
CA ALA A 25 -26.82 48.98 39.03
C ALA A 25 -25.39 48.41 39.17
N LEU A 26 -25.26 47.08 39.30
CA LEU A 26 -23.96 46.42 39.33
C LEU A 26 -23.22 46.54 37.99
N LYS A 27 -23.92 46.55 36.86
CA LYS A 27 -23.32 46.80 35.54
C LYS A 27 -22.84 48.25 35.42
N GLU A 28 -23.64 49.23 35.84
CA GLU A 28 -23.28 50.66 35.82
C GLU A 28 -22.04 50.95 36.67
N CYS A 29 -21.87 50.24 37.78
CA CYS A 29 -20.69 50.33 38.64
C CYS A 29 -19.53 49.41 38.21
N TYR A 30 -19.62 48.76 37.05
CA TYR A 30 -18.62 47.82 36.51
C TYR A 30 -18.29 46.66 37.47
N LYS A 31 -19.25 46.26 38.31
CA LYS A 31 -19.14 45.16 39.28
C LYS A 31 -19.80 43.87 38.81
N TYR A 32 -20.60 43.90 37.74
CA TYR A 32 -21.16 42.69 37.13
C TYR A 32 -20.93 42.67 35.61
N THR A 33 -20.58 41.51 35.06
CA THR A 33 -20.39 41.31 33.62
C THR A 33 -21.21 40.14 33.09
N THR A 34 -21.75 40.31 31.89
CA THR A 34 -22.35 39.23 31.08
C THR A 34 -21.43 38.78 29.94
N GLU A 35 -20.31 39.47 29.73
CA GLU A 35 -19.28 39.09 28.76
C GLU A 35 -18.45 37.94 29.33
N ILE A 36 -19.00 36.73 29.28
CA ILE A 36 -18.38 35.50 29.81
C ILE A 36 -17.92 34.55 28.70
N ALA A 37 -17.99 34.98 27.44
CA ALA A 37 -17.59 34.17 26.30
C ALA A 37 -16.10 33.81 26.32
N ALA A 38 -15.77 32.57 25.97
CA ALA A 38 -14.40 32.06 25.96
C ALA A 38 -13.47 32.81 24.98
N ASP A 39 -14.02 33.25 23.85
CA ASP A 39 -13.31 34.04 22.83
C ASP A 39 -13.31 35.55 23.12
N GLY A 40 -13.98 35.97 24.19
CA GLY A 40 -14.06 37.36 24.64
C GLY A 40 -12.99 37.73 25.66
N ASN A 41 -13.17 38.90 26.28
CA ASN A 41 -12.23 39.43 27.27
C ASN A 41 -12.21 38.66 28.60
N PHE A 42 -13.18 37.75 28.82
CA PHE A 42 -13.32 37.03 30.09
C PHE A 42 -12.11 36.13 30.38
N ARG A 43 -11.64 35.39 29.37
CA ARG A 43 -10.42 34.58 29.47
C ARG A 43 -9.22 35.41 29.91
N ASN A 44 -8.97 36.53 29.22
CA ASN A 44 -7.84 37.42 29.53
C ASN A 44 -7.93 37.99 30.96
N ARG A 45 -9.14 38.27 31.46
CA ARG A 45 -9.36 38.70 32.85
C ARG A 45 -9.04 37.58 33.85
N VAL A 46 -9.48 36.35 33.61
CA VAL A 46 -9.16 35.19 34.48
C VAL A 46 -7.64 34.96 34.50
N GLU A 47 -6.99 34.93 33.33
CA GLU A 47 -5.55 34.69 33.21
C GLU A 47 -4.68 35.81 33.82
N SER A 48 -5.18 37.05 33.87
CA SER A 48 -4.43 38.20 34.42
C SER A 48 -4.71 38.50 35.90
N LYS A 49 -5.92 38.25 36.38
CA LYS A 49 -6.33 38.61 37.75
C LYS A 49 -6.34 37.43 38.72
N LEU A 50 -6.82 36.28 38.28
CA LEU A 50 -7.00 35.12 39.16
C LEU A 50 -5.78 34.20 39.14
N TRP A 51 -5.09 34.12 38.01
CA TRP A 51 -3.90 33.28 37.86
C TRP A 51 -2.73 33.83 38.69
N PRO A 52 -1.99 33.00 39.47
CA PRO A 52 -0.78 33.44 40.15
C PRO A 52 0.29 33.92 39.17
N GLU A 53 1.00 34.96 39.58
CA GLU A 53 2.10 35.53 38.81
C GLU A 53 3.15 34.45 38.51
N SER A 54 3.60 34.37 37.26
CA SER A 54 4.58 33.39 36.76
C SER A 54 4.17 31.90 36.83
N ALA A 55 2.97 31.56 37.33
CA ALA A 55 2.49 30.18 37.31
C ALA A 55 1.93 29.82 35.93
N LYS A 56 2.32 28.66 35.40
CA LYS A 56 1.71 28.05 34.20
C LYS A 56 0.61 27.04 34.55
N GLU A 57 0.71 26.43 35.73
CA GLU A 57 -0.21 25.41 36.24
C GLU A 57 -0.74 25.81 37.63
N VAL A 58 -2.04 25.63 37.86
CA VAL A 58 -2.72 26.05 39.10
C VAL A 58 -3.86 25.09 39.42
N ALA A 59 -4.05 24.75 40.71
CA ALA A 59 -5.25 24.03 41.14
C ALA A 59 -6.51 24.87 40.86
N TRP A 60 -7.52 24.28 40.22
CA TRP A 60 -8.73 25.01 39.85
C TRP A 60 -9.48 25.57 41.06
N SER A 61 -9.41 24.87 42.20
CA SER A 61 -9.89 25.35 43.49
C SER A 61 -9.28 26.69 43.91
N THR A 62 -7.99 26.91 43.62
CA THR A 62 -7.30 28.18 43.90
C THR A 62 -7.83 29.32 43.06
N ILE A 63 -8.16 29.07 41.78
CA ILE A 63 -8.77 30.08 40.90
C ILE A 63 -10.15 30.47 41.45
N ARG A 64 -10.98 29.49 41.83
CA ARG A 64 -12.30 29.75 42.45
C ARG A 64 -12.19 30.49 43.78
N GLN A 65 -11.24 30.11 44.64
CA GLN A 65 -10.99 30.78 45.92
C GLN A 65 -10.59 32.25 45.72
N ARG A 66 -9.72 32.53 44.74
CA ARG A 66 -9.30 33.90 44.41
C ARG A 66 -10.45 34.73 43.84
N ALA A 67 -11.26 34.15 42.96
CA ALA A 67 -12.47 34.81 42.44
C ALA A 67 -13.44 35.22 43.55
N ALA A 68 -13.57 34.38 44.59
CA ALA A 68 -14.42 34.66 45.75
C ALA A 68 -13.81 35.67 46.74
N SER A 69 -12.47 35.76 46.81
CA SER A 69 -11.78 36.54 47.84
C SER A 69 -11.28 37.90 47.36
N ASP A 70 -11.07 38.09 46.05
CA ASP A 70 -10.54 39.33 45.47
C ASP A 70 -11.66 40.38 45.26
N PRO A 71 -11.68 41.49 46.02
CA PRO A 71 -12.71 42.53 45.87
C PRO A 71 -12.66 43.29 44.53
N SER A 72 -11.55 43.15 43.78
CA SER A 72 -11.39 43.71 42.44
C SER A 72 -11.96 42.81 41.34
N TRP A 73 -12.29 41.55 41.66
CA TRP A 73 -12.94 40.62 40.73
C TRP A 73 -14.40 41.03 40.49
N VAL A 74 -14.84 40.94 39.23
CA VAL A 74 -16.21 41.28 38.84
C VAL A 74 -17.13 40.07 39.01
N TRP A 75 -18.37 40.32 39.44
CA TRP A 75 -19.39 39.29 39.50
C TRP A 75 -19.82 38.87 38.10
N HIS A 76 -20.18 37.62 37.98
CA HIS A 76 -20.62 36.97 36.76
C HIS A 76 -21.56 35.83 37.13
N HIS A 77 -22.18 35.18 36.14
CA HIS A 77 -22.96 33.98 36.38
C HIS A 77 -22.10 32.92 37.12
N PRO A 78 -22.62 32.20 38.15
CA PRO A 78 -21.82 31.26 38.96
C PRO A 78 -21.04 30.23 38.13
N ASP A 79 -21.69 29.69 37.09
CA ASP A 79 -21.08 28.66 36.23
C ASP A 79 -20.06 29.23 35.23
N ALA A 80 -19.89 30.55 35.11
CA ALA A 80 -19.09 31.15 34.05
C ALA A 80 -17.61 30.71 34.09
N LEU A 81 -17.03 30.55 35.28
CA LEU A 81 -15.65 30.08 35.42
C LEU A 81 -15.51 28.61 35.00
N ASP A 82 -16.40 27.75 35.48
CA ASP A 82 -16.37 26.31 35.19
C ASP A 82 -16.66 26.07 33.70
N ASN A 83 -17.66 26.75 33.13
CA ASN A 83 -17.96 26.72 31.69
C ASN A 83 -16.79 27.23 30.84
N LEU A 84 -16.12 28.31 31.28
CA LEU A 84 -14.92 28.81 30.61
C LEU A 84 -13.81 27.74 30.63
N LYS A 85 -13.52 27.15 31.79
CA LYS A 85 -12.51 26.09 31.92
C LYS A 85 -12.84 24.94 30.96
N ASP A 86 -14.06 24.43 31.01
CA ASP A 86 -14.48 23.29 30.21
C ASP A 86 -14.36 23.57 28.70
N GLU A 87 -14.76 24.76 28.24
CA GLU A 87 -14.60 25.18 26.85
C GLU A 87 -13.12 25.33 26.44
N LEU A 88 -12.27 25.90 27.30
CA LEU A 88 -10.85 26.08 27.00
C LEU A 88 -10.06 24.75 27.05
N VAL A 89 -10.45 23.83 27.93
CA VAL A 89 -9.90 22.47 27.97
C VAL A 89 -10.31 21.69 26.72
N LYS A 90 -11.58 21.77 26.33
CA LYS A 90 -12.09 21.15 25.11
C LYS A 90 -11.37 21.63 23.84
N ARG A 91 -10.95 22.90 23.81
CA ARG A 91 -10.21 23.51 22.69
C ARG A 91 -8.69 23.32 22.74
N ASP A 92 -8.17 22.55 23.70
CA ASP A 92 -6.73 22.38 24.00
C ASP A 92 -5.98 23.71 24.20
N ILE A 93 -6.69 24.74 24.64
CA ILE A 93 -6.10 26.04 25.03
C ILE A 93 -5.54 25.92 26.45
N TRP A 94 -6.28 25.23 27.31
CA TRP A 94 -5.86 24.79 28.64
C TRP A 94 -5.86 23.26 28.70
N ARG A 95 -5.13 22.68 29.65
CA ARG A 95 -5.13 21.23 29.91
C ARG A 95 -5.38 20.99 31.39
N GLU A 96 -6.26 20.04 31.72
CA GLU A 96 -6.58 19.68 33.10
C GLU A 96 -6.01 18.30 33.46
N LEU A 97 -5.32 18.21 34.58
CA LEU A 97 -4.82 16.96 35.16
C LEU A 97 -5.04 16.97 36.67
N MET A 98 -5.80 16.01 37.19
CA MET A 98 -6.04 15.82 38.63
C MET A 98 -6.48 17.11 39.37
N GLY A 99 -7.34 17.92 38.74
CA GLY A 99 -7.86 19.16 39.31
C GLY A 99 -6.91 20.38 39.20
N TYR A 100 -5.75 20.21 38.56
CA TYR A 100 -4.87 21.31 38.16
C TYR A 100 -5.11 21.67 36.70
N VAL A 101 -5.11 22.96 36.40
CA VAL A 101 -5.26 23.50 35.05
C VAL A 101 -3.97 24.17 34.64
N THR A 102 -3.42 23.75 33.51
CA THR A 102 -2.27 24.38 32.86
C THR A 102 -2.76 25.25 31.72
N ARG A 103 -2.28 26.49 31.64
CA ARG A 103 -2.56 27.39 30.50
C ARG A 103 -1.51 27.31 29.41
N GLY A 104 -1.95 27.46 28.15
CA GLY A 104 -1.08 27.55 27.00
C GLY A 104 -0.24 28.84 26.94
N PRO A 105 0.52 29.06 25.84
CA PRO A 105 0.59 28.17 24.68
C PRO A 105 1.30 26.85 25.02
N PHE A 106 0.77 25.77 24.46
CA PHE A 106 1.43 24.46 24.43
C PHE A 106 2.26 24.33 23.17
N GLU A 107 3.27 23.46 23.21
CA GLU A 107 3.99 23.09 22.00
C GLU A 107 2.98 22.47 21.02
N LYS A 108 2.98 23.00 19.80
CA LYS A 108 2.17 22.46 18.72
C LYS A 108 2.69 21.06 18.39
N PRO A 109 1.80 20.14 17.98
CA PRO A 109 2.23 18.80 17.61
C PRO A 109 3.24 18.85 16.47
N VAL A 110 4.26 18.00 16.51
CA VAL A 110 5.24 17.90 15.44
C VAL A 110 4.60 17.42 14.14
N THR A 111 5.29 17.64 13.03
CA THR A 111 4.89 17.06 11.74
C THR A 111 5.03 15.54 11.76
N SER A 112 4.20 14.85 11.01
CA SER A 112 4.33 13.40 10.82
C SER A 112 3.71 12.96 9.51
N VAL A 113 3.91 11.69 9.16
CA VAL A 113 3.37 11.09 7.94
C VAL A 113 2.49 9.92 8.35
N GLN A 114 1.32 9.79 7.75
CA GLN A 114 0.53 8.56 7.77
C GLN A 114 0.66 7.86 6.43
N ILE A 115 0.95 6.56 6.45
CA ILE A 115 1.18 5.74 5.25
C ILE A 115 0.06 4.71 5.13
N GLN A 116 -0.65 4.73 4.00
CA GLN A 116 -1.71 3.79 3.69
C GLN A 116 -1.32 2.95 2.46
N VAL A 117 -1.34 1.62 2.57
CA VAL A 117 -1.15 0.73 1.42
C VAL A 117 -2.49 0.61 0.68
N LEU A 118 -2.54 1.05 -0.58
CA LEU A 118 -3.75 0.99 -1.40
C LEU A 118 -3.89 -0.36 -2.11
N SER A 119 -2.79 -0.86 -2.69
CA SER A 119 -2.79 -2.13 -3.42
C SER A 119 -1.39 -2.73 -3.49
N ARG A 120 -1.36 -4.04 -3.76
CA ARG A 120 -0.15 -4.81 -4.06
C ARG A 120 -0.45 -5.73 -5.23
N ASP A 121 0.39 -5.66 -6.26
CA ASP A 121 0.29 -6.52 -7.43
C ASP A 121 1.19 -7.75 -7.22
N HIS A 122 0.56 -8.92 -7.12
CA HIS A 122 1.26 -10.19 -6.94
C HIS A 122 1.98 -10.67 -8.22
N GLU A 123 1.64 -10.15 -9.40
CA GLU A 123 2.33 -10.46 -10.66
C GLU A 123 3.66 -9.73 -10.78
N THR A 124 3.69 -8.46 -10.39
CA THR A 124 4.85 -7.60 -10.58
C THR A 124 5.65 -7.33 -9.30
N GLY A 125 5.07 -7.63 -8.13
CA GLY A 125 5.62 -7.28 -6.82
C GLY A 125 5.53 -5.79 -6.50
N GLN A 126 4.70 -5.04 -7.23
CA GLN A 126 4.58 -3.59 -7.08
C GLN A 126 3.53 -3.20 -6.02
N ALA A 127 3.88 -2.25 -5.16
CA ALA A 127 2.96 -1.64 -4.21
C ALA A 127 2.52 -0.24 -4.65
N THR A 128 1.31 0.15 -4.25
CA THR A 128 0.82 1.52 -4.34
C THR A 128 0.54 2.05 -2.94
N LEU A 129 1.13 3.19 -2.59
CA LEU A 129 0.99 3.85 -1.30
C LEU A 129 0.27 5.18 -1.44
N ARG A 130 -0.50 5.53 -0.41
CA ARG A 130 -1.03 6.87 -0.18
C ARG A 130 -0.39 7.46 1.07
N ILE A 131 0.27 8.57 0.88
CA ILE A 131 0.98 9.32 1.92
C ILE A 131 0.06 10.46 2.39
N ARG A 132 -0.08 10.66 3.70
CA ARG A 132 -0.87 11.76 4.25
C ARG A 132 0.02 12.54 5.22
N PRO A 133 0.46 13.76 4.86
CA PRO A 133 1.16 14.60 5.81
C PRO A 133 0.20 15.04 6.92
N GLN A 134 0.72 15.11 8.15
CA GLN A 134 0.01 15.63 9.32
C GLN A 134 0.79 16.81 9.88
N ASN A 135 0.09 17.91 10.14
CA ASN A 135 0.65 19.16 10.65
C ASN A 135 1.76 19.79 9.77
N GLY A 136 1.90 19.35 8.51
CA GLY A 136 2.84 19.88 7.53
C GLY A 136 2.33 19.67 6.11
N ASP A 137 3.08 20.14 5.12
CA ASP A 137 2.64 20.24 3.72
C ASP A 137 3.67 19.73 2.69
N THR A 138 4.92 19.50 3.10
CA THR A 138 5.97 18.96 2.23
C THR A 138 6.43 17.61 2.77
N VAL A 139 6.53 16.59 1.89
CA VAL A 139 7.05 15.26 2.27
C VAL A 139 8.28 14.91 1.44
N TYR A 140 9.30 14.41 2.12
CA TYR A 140 10.52 13.87 1.55
C TYR A 140 10.52 12.35 1.69
N MET A 141 11.05 11.66 0.68
CA MET A 141 11.15 10.20 0.63
C MET A 141 12.59 9.78 0.39
N GLU A 142 13.02 8.75 1.11
CA GLU A 142 14.34 8.13 0.98
C GLU A 142 14.20 6.61 0.89
N ALA A 143 15.01 5.99 0.03
CA ALA A 143 15.08 4.53 -0.07
C ALA A 143 16.23 3.98 0.79
N GLU A 144 17.31 4.75 0.95
CA GLU A 144 18.49 4.35 1.69
C GLU A 144 18.59 5.09 3.03
N GLY A 145 17.96 4.52 4.07
CA GLY A 145 18.02 5.05 5.42
C GLY A 145 16.89 6.03 5.76
N ALA A 146 17.16 6.94 6.70
CA ALA A 146 16.16 7.88 7.21
C ALA A 146 16.01 9.08 6.28
N ALA A 147 14.77 9.44 5.95
CA ALA A 147 14.48 10.56 5.07
C ALA A 147 14.88 11.89 5.71
N THR A 148 15.46 12.78 4.91
CA THR A 148 15.91 14.11 5.32
C THR A 148 15.36 15.18 4.38
N VAL A 149 15.55 16.46 4.71
CA VAL A 149 15.17 17.58 3.83
C VAL A 149 15.97 17.62 2.52
N SER A 150 17.08 16.89 2.43
CA SER A 150 17.86 16.69 1.21
C SER A 150 17.43 15.47 0.39
N SER A 151 16.54 14.63 0.93
CA SER A 151 15.99 13.47 0.20
C SER A 151 15.00 13.92 -0.88
N LYS A 152 14.45 12.96 -1.64
CA LYS A 152 13.56 13.27 -2.75
C LYS A 152 12.24 13.87 -2.25
N LYS A 153 11.94 15.12 -2.64
CA LYS A 153 10.64 15.74 -2.41
C LYS A 153 9.56 15.03 -3.25
N LEU A 154 8.42 14.74 -2.63
CA LEU A 154 7.25 14.19 -3.31
C LEU A 154 6.42 15.31 -3.95
N GLU A 155 6.12 15.15 -5.23
CA GLU A 155 5.18 16.02 -5.96
C GLU A 155 3.73 15.52 -5.84
N GLU A 156 3.57 14.21 -5.67
CA GLU A 156 2.28 13.54 -5.48
C GLU A 156 2.34 12.62 -4.26
N TYR A 157 1.20 12.49 -3.58
CA TYR A 157 1.09 11.66 -2.38
C TYR A 157 0.61 10.23 -2.66
N ASP A 158 0.21 9.92 -3.89
CA ASP A 158 -0.12 8.57 -4.32
C ASP A 158 1.06 7.99 -5.13
N ILE A 159 1.93 7.25 -4.44
CA ILE A 159 3.13 6.68 -5.05
C ILE A 159 2.82 5.29 -5.59
N LYS A 160 2.97 5.11 -6.89
CA LYS A 160 2.67 3.86 -7.61
C LYS A 160 3.95 3.10 -7.97
N LYS A 161 3.79 1.81 -8.26
CA LYS A 161 4.84 0.94 -8.84
C LYS A 161 6.09 0.76 -7.96
N ILE A 162 5.95 0.86 -6.64
CA ILE A 162 7.06 0.73 -5.69
C ILE A 162 7.51 -0.73 -5.61
N LYS A 163 8.81 -0.96 -5.77
CA LYS A 163 9.45 -2.27 -5.60
C LYS A 163 10.41 -2.34 -4.42
N ASP A 164 10.80 -1.19 -3.89
CA ASP A 164 11.69 -1.07 -2.75
C ASP A 164 11.10 -1.81 -1.53
N LEU A 165 11.96 -2.48 -0.76
CA LEU A 165 11.56 -3.22 0.42
C LEU A 165 11.40 -2.32 1.64
N LYS A 166 12.13 -1.21 1.66
CA LYS A 166 12.07 -0.19 2.70
C LYS A 166 12.01 1.19 2.08
N LEU A 167 11.21 2.06 2.68
CA LEU A 167 11.18 3.48 2.36
C LEU A 167 11.05 4.26 3.68
N SER A 168 11.67 5.43 3.75
CA SER A 168 11.46 6.38 4.84
C SER A 168 10.79 7.63 4.31
N PHE A 169 9.96 8.26 5.15
CA PHE A 169 9.23 9.48 4.81
C PHE A 169 9.39 10.52 5.92
N LEU A 170 9.69 11.76 5.55
CA LEU A 170 9.78 12.90 6.48
C LEU A 170 8.80 13.98 6.04
N CYS A 171 7.96 14.46 6.96
CA CYS A 171 7.08 15.60 6.71
C CYS A 171 7.67 16.89 7.29
N VAL A 172 7.57 17.99 6.55
CA VAL A 172 7.99 19.32 6.98
C VAL A 172 6.85 20.31 6.75
N ASP A 173 6.65 21.21 7.69
CA ASP A 173 5.78 22.37 7.57
C ASP A 173 6.57 23.55 7.00
N SER A 174 6.30 23.91 5.75
CA SER A 174 6.99 24.99 5.05
C SER A 174 6.74 26.36 5.68
N LYS A 175 5.68 26.51 6.48
CA LYS A 175 5.34 27.75 7.19
C LYS A 175 5.99 27.84 8.56
N GLY A 176 6.60 26.76 9.05
CA GLY A 176 7.27 26.72 10.36
C GLY A 176 6.33 26.87 11.56
N ALA A 177 5.03 26.61 11.40
CA ALA A 177 4.08 26.62 12.51
C ALA A 177 4.23 25.37 13.39
N HIS A 178 4.69 24.24 12.82
CA HIS A 178 4.96 22.99 13.51
C HIS A 178 6.43 22.60 13.39
N ALA A 179 7.02 22.10 14.47
CA ALA A 179 8.38 21.56 14.43
C ALA A 179 8.41 20.25 13.63
N THR A 180 9.51 20.01 12.93
CA THR A 180 9.72 18.79 12.15
C THR A 180 9.83 17.57 13.07
N GLY A 181 8.97 16.56 12.86
CA GLY A 181 9.03 15.29 13.58
C GLY A 181 10.04 14.31 12.98
N GLU A 182 10.10 13.11 13.56
CA GLU A 182 11.00 12.05 13.11
C GLU A 182 10.52 11.39 11.80
N PRO A 183 11.45 10.91 10.94
CA PRO A 183 11.09 10.15 9.75
C PRO A 183 10.36 8.86 10.08
N LEU A 184 9.29 8.56 9.34
CA LEU A 184 8.55 7.31 9.44
C LEU A 184 9.03 6.29 8.41
N SER A 185 9.42 5.12 8.88
CA SER A 185 9.79 3.98 8.03
C SER A 185 8.58 3.14 7.63
N TRP A 186 8.54 2.75 6.36
CA TRP A 186 7.61 1.78 5.79
C TRP A 186 8.36 0.55 5.28
N THR A 187 7.74 -0.61 5.41
CA THR A 187 8.30 -1.89 4.96
C THR A 187 7.32 -2.59 4.03
N ASN A 188 7.84 -3.04 2.89
CA ASN A 188 7.10 -3.82 1.93
C ASN A 188 6.96 -5.28 2.41
N ALA A 189 6.32 -6.14 1.62
CA ALA A 189 6.29 -7.58 1.90
C ALA A 189 6.64 -8.34 0.63
N ILE A 190 7.44 -9.39 0.82
CA ILE A 190 7.90 -10.28 -0.23
C ILE A 190 6.95 -11.46 -0.35
N PHE A 191 6.61 -11.83 -1.58
CA PHE A 191 5.85 -13.03 -1.93
C PHE A 191 6.72 -13.95 -2.78
N ILE A 192 6.55 -15.27 -2.63
CA ILE A 192 7.25 -16.26 -3.45
C ILE A 192 6.24 -16.87 -4.41
N LYS A 193 6.53 -16.74 -5.69
CA LYS A 193 5.87 -17.50 -6.76
C LYS A 193 6.63 -18.76 -7.07
N HIS A 194 5.91 -19.75 -7.54
CA HIS A 194 6.48 -21.00 -8.00
C HIS A 194 5.81 -21.44 -9.30
N ARG A 195 6.52 -22.25 -10.08
CA ARG A 195 5.94 -23.07 -11.13
C ARG A 195 6.67 -24.39 -11.25
N PHE A 196 5.94 -25.39 -11.69
CA PHE A 196 6.46 -26.70 -12.03
C PHE A 196 6.52 -26.86 -13.54
N TYR A 197 7.59 -27.50 -14.00
CA TYR A 197 7.74 -27.82 -15.41
C TYR A 197 8.62 -29.05 -15.59
N GLN A 198 8.57 -29.61 -16.78
CA GLN A 198 9.30 -30.80 -17.15
C GLN A 198 10.58 -30.43 -17.92
N GLU A 199 11.68 -31.09 -17.59
CA GLU A 199 12.91 -31.09 -18.38
C GLU A 199 13.36 -32.54 -18.57
N GLY A 200 13.13 -33.09 -19.77
CA GLY A 200 13.31 -34.51 -20.04
C GLY A 200 12.41 -35.40 -19.16
N THR A 201 13.01 -36.30 -18.39
CA THR A 201 12.28 -37.22 -17.48
C THR A 201 12.08 -36.66 -16.07
N LYS A 202 12.54 -35.42 -15.82
CA LYS A 202 12.56 -34.84 -14.47
C LYS A 202 11.61 -33.66 -14.37
N ARG A 203 11.00 -33.50 -13.21
CA ARG A 203 10.26 -32.28 -12.84
C ARG A 203 11.22 -31.29 -12.20
N LYS A 204 11.11 -30.03 -12.60
CA LYS A 204 11.80 -28.90 -11.99
C LYS A 204 10.82 -27.96 -11.32
N CYS A 205 11.27 -27.38 -10.22
CA CYS A 205 10.60 -26.27 -9.56
C CYS A 205 11.40 -24.99 -9.80
N GLU A 206 10.74 -23.97 -10.34
CA GLU A 206 11.25 -22.61 -10.39
C GLU A 206 10.55 -21.78 -9.30
N LEU A 207 11.34 -21.07 -8.50
CA LEU A 207 10.88 -20.12 -7.48
C LEU A 207 11.25 -18.69 -7.88
N LYS A 208 10.42 -17.72 -7.52
CA LYS A 208 10.67 -16.29 -7.77
C LYS A 208 10.13 -15.44 -6.63
N ALA A 209 10.98 -14.58 -6.05
CA ALA A 209 10.59 -13.61 -5.04
C ALA A 209 10.13 -12.30 -5.70
N LEU A 210 9.02 -11.74 -5.22
CA LEU A 210 8.41 -10.51 -5.69
C LEU A 210 7.89 -9.66 -4.51
N PRO A 211 8.32 -8.40 -4.33
CA PRO A 211 9.53 -7.81 -4.92
C PRO A 211 10.80 -8.63 -4.58
N GLY A 212 11.92 -8.31 -5.23
CA GLY A 212 13.14 -9.15 -5.19
C GLY A 212 13.62 -9.50 -3.78
N GLY A 213 14.25 -10.67 -3.65
CA GLY A 213 14.80 -11.18 -2.39
C GLY A 213 15.52 -12.50 -2.59
N GLN A 214 16.42 -12.83 -1.67
CA GLN A 214 17.14 -14.12 -1.67
C GLN A 214 16.21 -15.19 -1.13
N ILE A 215 15.98 -16.25 -1.91
CA ILE A 215 15.14 -17.38 -1.49
C ILE A 215 16.01 -18.46 -0.86
N ARG A 216 15.54 -19.02 0.25
CA ARG A 216 16.01 -20.30 0.80
C ARG A 216 14.86 -21.30 0.76
N PHE A 217 15.17 -22.57 0.55
CA PHE A 217 14.16 -23.62 0.46
C PHE A 217 14.65 -24.97 0.98
N THR A 218 13.70 -25.86 1.27
CA THR A 218 13.91 -27.27 1.62
C THR A 218 12.96 -28.15 0.81
N THR A 219 13.35 -29.41 0.57
CA THR A 219 12.56 -30.40 -0.20
C THR A 219 12.20 -31.64 0.61
N ASP A 220 12.73 -31.76 1.82
CA ASP A 220 12.53 -32.87 2.77
C ASP A 220 11.47 -32.55 3.84
N GLY A 221 10.89 -31.35 3.80
CA GLY A 221 9.94 -30.87 4.79
C GLY A 221 10.56 -30.31 6.08
N SER A 222 11.89 -30.25 6.17
CA SER A 222 12.59 -29.58 7.28
C SER A 222 12.37 -28.06 7.24
N GLY A 223 12.52 -27.40 8.40
CA GLY A 223 12.37 -25.95 8.50
C GLY A 223 13.41 -25.19 7.66
N VAL A 224 12.96 -24.19 6.90
CA VAL A 224 13.84 -23.37 6.03
C VAL A 224 14.88 -22.59 6.82
N GLU A 225 14.53 -22.14 8.03
CA GLU A 225 15.44 -21.36 8.89
C GLU A 225 16.65 -22.19 9.37
N THR A 226 16.45 -23.49 9.62
CA THR A 226 17.51 -24.38 10.13
C THR A 226 18.29 -25.06 9.01
N SER A 227 17.59 -25.50 7.96
CA SER A 227 18.11 -26.44 6.97
C SER A 227 17.96 -25.94 5.52
N GLY A 228 17.43 -24.73 5.33
CA GLY A 228 17.18 -24.17 4.00
C GLY A 228 18.46 -23.89 3.22
N VAL A 229 18.51 -24.34 1.98
CA VAL A 229 19.60 -24.06 1.05
C VAL A 229 19.27 -22.84 0.18
N PRO A 230 20.26 -22.04 -0.25
CA PRO A 230 20.01 -20.89 -1.11
C PRO A 230 19.52 -21.33 -2.50
N TYR A 231 18.48 -20.66 -3.01
CA TYR A 231 17.97 -20.86 -4.36
C TYR A 231 18.71 -19.96 -5.35
N ALA A 232 19.47 -20.58 -6.26
CA ALA A 232 20.18 -19.87 -7.32
C ALA A 232 19.57 -20.09 -8.72
N LYS A 233 18.94 -21.25 -8.94
CA LYS A 233 18.37 -21.66 -10.23
C LYS A 233 17.28 -22.71 -10.01
N PRO A 234 16.40 -22.96 -11.00
CA PRO A 234 15.42 -24.04 -10.91
C PRO A 234 16.09 -25.38 -10.57
N PHE A 235 15.47 -26.14 -9.67
CA PHE A 235 16.02 -27.40 -9.15
C PHE A 235 15.13 -28.57 -9.50
N GLU A 236 15.74 -29.75 -9.64
CA GLU A 236 15.02 -31.00 -9.85
C GLU A 236 14.33 -31.42 -8.55
N ILE A 237 13.05 -31.79 -8.63
CA ILE A 237 12.28 -32.23 -7.48
C ILE A 237 12.66 -33.68 -7.15
N PRO A 238 13.16 -33.98 -5.93
CA PRO A 238 13.43 -35.36 -5.53
C PRO A 238 12.19 -36.25 -5.60
N ALA A 239 12.35 -37.52 -5.94
CA ALA A 239 11.22 -38.44 -6.15
C ALA A 239 10.38 -38.68 -4.88
N ASP A 240 11.00 -38.57 -3.71
CA ASP A 240 10.40 -38.69 -2.38
C ASP A 240 9.92 -37.35 -1.80
N CYS A 241 10.17 -36.24 -2.49
CA CYS A 241 9.73 -34.91 -2.07
C CYS A 241 8.20 -34.85 -2.03
N ARG A 242 7.65 -34.52 -0.86
CA ARG A 242 6.21 -34.31 -0.66
C ARG A 242 5.83 -32.84 -0.64
N VAL A 243 6.75 -32.00 -0.17
CA VAL A 243 6.53 -30.58 0.05
C VAL A 243 7.84 -29.83 -0.13
N ILE A 244 7.74 -28.66 -0.75
CA ILE A 244 8.80 -27.67 -0.83
C ILE A 244 8.42 -26.54 0.11
N LEU A 245 9.27 -26.23 1.09
CA LEU A 245 9.12 -25.05 1.93
C LEU A 245 10.07 -23.97 1.45
N ALA A 246 9.61 -22.73 1.34
CA ALA A 246 10.45 -21.62 0.88
C ALA A 246 10.19 -20.34 1.68
N VAL A 247 11.25 -19.58 1.92
CA VAL A 247 11.24 -18.23 2.52
C VAL A 247 12.14 -17.32 1.68
N ALA A 248 11.73 -16.07 1.49
CA ALA A 248 12.53 -15.06 0.85
C ALA A 248 12.90 -13.96 1.84
N GLU A 249 14.11 -13.43 1.73
CA GLU A 249 14.59 -12.33 2.56
C GLU A 249 15.33 -11.29 1.71
N GLY A 250 15.10 -10.02 1.99
CA GLY A 250 15.84 -8.90 1.40
C GLY A 250 15.80 -7.70 2.32
N GLU A 251 16.92 -7.00 2.49
CA GLU A 251 17.02 -5.79 3.34
C GLU A 251 16.46 -5.97 4.77
N GLY A 252 16.52 -7.18 5.33
CA GLY A 252 15.95 -7.53 6.64
C GLY A 252 14.43 -7.69 6.67
N VAL A 253 13.77 -7.70 5.51
CA VAL A 253 12.36 -8.03 5.32
C VAL A 253 12.25 -9.51 4.96
N LYS A 254 11.55 -10.29 5.78
CA LYS A 254 11.27 -11.71 5.53
C LYS A 254 9.86 -11.91 4.96
N SER A 255 9.73 -12.80 3.98
CA SER A 255 8.44 -13.27 3.49
C SER A 255 7.79 -14.19 4.52
N GLN A 256 6.49 -14.43 4.35
CA GLN A 256 5.87 -15.61 4.96
C GLN A 256 6.47 -16.89 4.35
N ALA A 257 6.55 -17.95 5.16
CA ALA A 257 6.95 -19.25 4.67
C ALA A 257 5.85 -19.81 3.74
N VAL A 258 6.24 -20.19 2.53
CA VAL A 258 5.34 -20.81 1.56
C VAL A 258 5.50 -22.32 1.64
N ASN A 259 4.37 -23.01 1.75
CA ASN A 259 4.27 -24.46 1.68
C ASN A 259 3.74 -24.84 0.30
N ILE A 260 4.58 -25.49 -0.50
CA ILE A 260 4.27 -25.87 -1.88
C ILE A 260 4.21 -27.39 -1.95
N PRO A 261 3.01 -27.99 -2.07
CA PRO A 261 2.88 -29.43 -2.29
C PRO A 261 3.61 -29.85 -3.57
N ALA A 262 4.49 -30.84 -3.46
CA ALA A 262 5.16 -31.38 -4.63
C ALA A 262 4.15 -32.11 -5.54
N PRO A 263 4.23 -31.96 -6.87
CA PRO A 263 3.33 -32.64 -7.80
C PRO A 263 3.40 -34.17 -7.61
N LYS A 264 2.25 -34.80 -7.39
CA LYS A 264 2.13 -36.25 -7.24
C LYS A 264 1.88 -36.93 -8.60
N GLY A 265 2.29 -38.19 -8.73
CA GLY A 265 2.12 -39.00 -9.95
C GLY A 265 3.41 -39.16 -10.74
N LYS A 266 3.56 -40.29 -11.45
CA LYS A 266 4.72 -40.57 -12.31
C LYS A 266 4.83 -39.48 -13.37
N VAL A 267 6.03 -38.93 -13.53
CA VAL A 267 6.39 -38.12 -14.71
C VAL A 267 6.65 -39.11 -15.83
N ASP A 268 5.61 -39.58 -16.53
CA ASP A 268 5.90 -40.47 -17.65
C ASP A 268 4.88 -40.46 -18.79
N PRO A 269 4.87 -39.37 -19.57
CA PRO A 269 4.82 -39.53 -21.01
C PRO A 269 6.22 -39.49 -21.64
N ALA A 270 7.21 -38.88 -20.99
CA ALA A 270 8.53 -38.66 -21.60
C ALA A 270 9.49 -39.84 -21.58
N ALA A 271 9.34 -40.83 -20.70
CA ALA A 271 10.09 -42.08 -20.80
C ALA A 271 9.43 -43.05 -21.80
N THR A 272 8.15 -42.84 -22.16
CA THR A 272 7.50 -43.52 -23.29
C THR A 272 7.78 -42.87 -24.66
N ILE A 273 8.33 -41.64 -24.69
CA ILE A 273 8.68 -40.95 -25.94
C ILE A 273 10.03 -41.46 -26.46
N ASP A 274 10.00 -42.01 -27.66
CA ASP A 274 11.20 -42.32 -28.42
C ASP A 274 11.83 -41.02 -28.92
N ARG A 275 13.03 -40.70 -28.41
CA ARG A 275 13.73 -39.45 -28.72
C ARG A 275 14.12 -39.32 -30.18
N ALA A 276 14.28 -40.43 -30.90
CA ALA A 276 14.72 -40.43 -32.29
C ALA A 276 13.56 -40.42 -33.30
N ARG A 277 12.32 -40.69 -32.87
CA ARG A 277 11.14 -40.72 -33.74
C ARG A 277 10.43 -39.38 -33.77
N ALA A 278 9.89 -39.01 -34.93
CA ALA A 278 9.02 -37.86 -35.09
C ALA A 278 7.84 -37.93 -34.11
N ALA A 279 7.40 -36.77 -33.65
CA ALA A 279 6.34 -36.67 -32.65
C ALA A 279 5.36 -35.54 -32.99
N VAL A 280 4.07 -35.78 -32.75
CA VAL A 280 3.03 -34.76 -32.81
C VAL A 280 2.49 -34.54 -31.41
N TRP A 281 2.61 -33.31 -30.92
CA TRP A 281 2.04 -32.85 -29.67
C TRP A 281 0.67 -32.23 -29.91
N LYS A 282 -0.37 -33.01 -29.60
CA LYS A 282 -1.78 -32.64 -29.72
C LYS A 282 -2.23 -31.85 -28.50
N ARG A 283 -1.91 -30.56 -28.49
CA ARG A 283 -2.33 -29.62 -27.44
C ARG A 283 -2.57 -28.25 -28.03
N GLY A 284 -3.65 -27.60 -27.58
CA GLY A 284 -3.97 -26.22 -27.94
C GLY A 284 -2.99 -25.22 -27.34
N PHE A 285 -2.51 -24.28 -28.16
CA PHE A 285 -1.65 -23.16 -27.75
C PHE A 285 -2.28 -21.84 -28.18
N LYS A 286 -2.80 -21.09 -27.21
CA LYS A 286 -3.36 -19.76 -27.42
C LYS A 286 -2.44 -18.67 -26.89
N LYS A 287 -2.24 -17.62 -27.69
CA LYS A 287 -1.47 -16.40 -27.36
C LYS A 287 -2.29 -15.19 -27.75
N ASP A 288 -2.64 -14.37 -26.76
CA ASP A 288 -3.62 -13.28 -26.90
C ASP A 288 -2.96 -11.90 -27.07
N SER A 289 -1.63 -11.85 -27.20
CA SER A 289 -0.91 -10.61 -27.46
C SER A 289 0.17 -10.79 -28.52
N THR A 290 0.51 -9.68 -29.18
CA THR A 290 1.57 -9.65 -30.19
C THR A 290 2.89 -10.16 -29.63
N GLY A 291 3.27 -9.72 -28.42
CA GLY A 291 4.52 -10.13 -27.78
C GLY A 291 4.57 -11.63 -27.45
N GLU A 292 3.50 -12.17 -26.86
CA GLU A 292 3.40 -13.61 -26.58
C GLU A 292 3.39 -14.46 -27.85
N THR A 293 2.76 -13.96 -28.92
CA THR A 293 2.72 -14.61 -30.23
C THR A 293 4.14 -14.76 -30.79
N TYR A 294 4.90 -13.67 -30.87
CA TYR A 294 6.28 -13.73 -31.38
C TYR A 294 7.20 -14.57 -30.49
N GLN A 295 7.12 -14.45 -29.17
CA GLN A 295 7.90 -15.28 -28.24
C GLN A 295 7.62 -16.77 -28.44
N PHE A 296 6.35 -17.12 -28.67
CA PHE A 296 5.97 -18.50 -28.96
C PHE A 296 6.51 -18.98 -30.31
N LEU A 297 6.39 -18.18 -31.36
CA LEU A 297 6.93 -18.51 -32.69
C LEU A 297 8.45 -18.68 -32.65
N GLU A 298 9.18 -17.80 -31.96
CA GLU A 298 10.63 -17.91 -31.77
C GLU A 298 11.01 -19.22 -31.06
N ALA A 299 10.29 -19.60 -29.99
CA ALA A 299 10.51 -20.87 -29.30
C ALA A 299 10.21 -22.07 -30.22
N ALA A 300 9.09 -22.04 -30.93
CA ALA A 300 8.68 -23.09 -31.86
C ALA A 300 9.74 -23.27 -32.97
N LYS A 301 10.22 -22.18 -33.54
CA LYS A 301 11.27 -22.16 -34.57
C LYS A 301 12.61 -22.68 -34.05
N LYS A 302 13.02 -22.24 -32.86
CA LYS A 302 14.26 -22.69 -32.18
C LYS A 302 14.33 -24.20 -32.03
N HIS A 303 13.19 -24.86 -31.78
CA HIS A 303 13.10 -26.32 -31.62
C HIS A 303 12.62 -27.06 -32.86
N GLY A 304 12.52 -26.39 -34.02
CA GLY A 304 12.13 -27.00 -35.29
C GLY A 304 10.69 -27.52 -35.32
N ALA A 305 9.77 -26.84 -34.64
CA ALA A 305 8.36 -27.20 -34.65
C ALA A 305 7.67 -26.76 -35.95
N GLU A 306 6.78 -27.61 -36.47
CA GLU A 306 5.78 -27.24 -37.47
C GLU A 306 4.43 -27.03 -36.78
N LEU A 307 3.71 -25.97 -37.15
CA LEU A 307 2.43 -25.60 -36.54
C LEU A 307 1.28 -26.29 -37.27
N GLY A 308 0.39 -26.98 -36.54
CA GLY A 308 -0.81 -27.62 -37.06
C GLY A 308 -2.08 -26.97 -36.53
N GLY A 309 -3.08 -26.73 -37.40
CA GLY A 309 -4.33 -26.06 -37.03
C GLY A 309 -4.15 -24.62 -36.57
N ALA A 310 -3.23 -23.88 -37.20
CA ALA A 310 -2.90 -22.52 -36.79
C ALA A 310 -3.98 -21.53 -37.25
N ARG A 311 -4.36 -20.62 -36.36
CA ARG A 311 -5.24 -19.46 -36.59
C ARG A 311 -4.51 -18.21 -36.12
N LEU A 312 -3.95 -17.46 -37.07
CA LEU A 312 -3.24 -16.22 -36.84
C LEU A 312 -4.17 -15.05 -37.15
N THR A 313 -4.52 -14.26 -36.14
CA THR A 313 -5.46 -13.14 -36.28
C THR A 313 -4.78 -11.83 -35.93
N ILE A 314 -4.96 -10.82 -36.77
CA ILE A 314 -4.69 -9.43 -36.43
C ILE A 314 -6.00 -8.67 -36.29
N ALA A 315 -6.16 -7.90 -35.21
CA ALA A 315 -7.39 -7.14 -34.97
C ALA A 315 -7.12 -5.76 -34.37
N LYS A 316 -7.93 -4.77 -34.77
CA LYS A 316 -8.03 -3.45 -34.15
C LYS A 316 -9.47 -2.98 -34.22
N ASP A 317 -10.05 -2.65 -33.07
CA ASP A 317 -11.47 -2.28 -32.93
C ASP A 317 -12.40 -3.34 -33.57
N ALA A 318 -13.19 -2.98 -34.59
CA ALA A 318 -14.06 -3.90 -35.31
C ALA A 318 -13.42 -4.51 -36.57
N CYS A 319 -12.20 -4.11 -36.92
CA CYS A 319 -11.48 -4.60 -38.09
C CYS A 319 -10.58 -5.78 -37.72
N TRP A 320 -10.70 -6.90 -38.41
CA TRP A 320 -9.86 -8.07 -38.20
C TRP A 320 -9.59 -8.81 -39.51
N ILE A 321 -8.44 -9.47 -39.56
CA ILE A 321 -8.07 -10.40 -40.63
C ILE A 321 -7.51 -11.66 -39.97
N GLU A 322 -7.95 -12.82 -40.43
CA GLU A 322 -7.49 -14.13 -39.96
C GLU A 322 -6.86 -14.93 -41.11
N LEU A 323 -5.72 -15.56 -40.82
CA LEU A 323 -5.12 -16.62 -41.60
C LEU A 323 -5.29 -17.93 -40.83
N ASN A 324 -5.91 -18.93 -41.45
CA ASN A 324 -6.15 -20.22 -40.83
C ASN A 324 -5.66 -21.40 -41.68
N THR A 325 -5.29 -22.49 -40.99
CA THR A 325 -4.89 -23.76 -41.61
C THR A 325 -5.66 -24.92 -40.99
N PRO A 326 -5.93 -26.01 -41.73
CA PRO A 326 -6.54 -27.22 -41.17
C PRO A 326 -5.72 -27.83 -40.02
N ASP A 327 -6.39 -28.56 -39.13
CA ASP A 327 -5.77 -29.18 -37.93
C ASP A 327 -4.69 -30.23 -38.26
N ASP A 328 -4.80 -30.88 -39.42
CA ASP A 328 -3.90 -31.92 -39.90
C ASP A 328 -2.82 -31.41 -40.87
N ALA A 329 -2.85 -30.12 -41.21
CA ALA A 329 -1.86 -29.47 -42.05
C ALA A 329 -0.77 -28.82 -41.20
N PHE A 330 0.46 -29.32 -41.33
CA PHE A 330 1.63 -28.81 -40.60
C PHE A 330 2.49 -27.91 -41.48
N HIS A 331 2.82 -26.73 -40.98
CA HIS A 331 3.60 -25.73 -41.71
C HIS A 331 4.73 -25.16 -40.86
N ALA A 332 5.86 -24.86 -41.51
CA ALA A 332 7.01 -24.23 -40.87
C ALA A 332 6.64 -22.84 -40.30
N VAL A 333 7.23 -22.50 -39.15
CA VAL A 333 6.95 -21.27 -38.40
C VAL A 333 7.16 -20.02 -39.24
N GLU A 334 8.17 -20.01 -40.11
CA GLU A 334 8.54 -18.89 -40.97
C GLU A 334 7.40 -18.45 -41.89
N ARG A 335 6.51 -19.37 -42.28
CA ARG A 335 5.33 -19.02 -43.09
C ARG A 335 4.35 -18.15 -42.31
N PHE A 336 4.21 -18.39 -41.01
CA PHE A 336 3.36 -17.60 -40.13
C PHE A 336 4.02 -16.30 -39.69
N GLU A 337 5.34 -16.26 -39.54
CA GLU A 337 6.08 -15.01 -39.37
C GLU A 337 5.86 -14.09 -40.58
N HIS A 338 6.02 -14.61 -41.79
CA HIS A 338 5.75 -13.85 -43.01
C HIS A 338 4.27 -13.44 -43.14
N GLY A 339 3.35 -14.35 -42.77
CA GLY A 339 1.92 -14.03 -42.70
C GLY A 339 1.62 -12.91 -41.70
N ALA A 340 2.25 -12.92 -40.53
CA ALA A 340 2.11 -11.86 -39.54
C ALA A 340 2.58 -10.49 -40.06
N ASP A 341 3.69 -10.46 -40.79
CA ASP A 341 4.21 -9.23 -41.41
C ASP A 341 3.23 -8.70 -42.47
N LEU A 342 2.71 -9.57 -43.33
CA LEU A 342 1.69 -9.21 -44.32
C LEU A 342 0.41 -8.68 -43.64
N LEU A 343 -0.08 -9.36 -42.60
CA LEU A 343 -1.26 -8.95 -41.84
C LEU A 343 -1.09 -7.54 -41.22
N LYS A 344 0.11 -7.22 -40.75
CA LYS A 344 0.46 -5.89 -40.22
C LYS A 344 0.46 -4.80 -41.30
N GLU A 345 0.71 -5.12 -42.57
CA GLU A 345 0.58 -4.12 -43.64
C GLU A 345 -0.88 -3.64 -43.80
N PHE A 346 -1.85 -4.53 -43.55
CA PHE A 346 -3.27 -4.18 -43.58
C PHE A 346 -3.75 -3.50 -42.29
N ILE A 347 -3.23 -3.93 -41.13
CA ILE A 347 -3.59 -3.35 -39.82
C ILE A 347 -2.32 -3.03 -39.00
N PRO A 348 -1.63 -1.90 -39.27
CA PRO A 348 -0.31 -1.59 -38.68
C PRO A 348 -0.26 -1.53 -37.15
N GLU A 349 -1.36 -1.14 -36.52
CA GLU A 349 -1.50 -1.04 -35.06
C GLU A 349 -2.42 -2.14 -34.49
N GLY A 350 -2.62 -3.23 -35.24
CA GLY A 350 -3.41 -4.35 -34.80
C GLY A 350 -2.69 -5.21 -33.77
N VAL A 351 -3.47 -5.81 -32.86
CA VAL A 351 -2.98 -6.84 -31.95
C VAL A 351 -2.96 -8.16 -32.70
N LEU A 352 -1.79 -8.79 -32.74
CA LEU A 352 -1.59 -10.10 -33.34
C LEU A 352 -1.79 -11.19 -32.28
N THR A 353 -2.58 -12.19 -32.59
CA THR A 353 -2.89 -13.34 -31.73
C THR A 353 -2.77 -14.62 -32.53
N ILE A 354 -2.42 -15.72 -31.87
CA ILE A 354 -2.34 -17.03 -32.51
C ILE A 354 -2.99 -18.11 -31.64
N ASP A 355 -3.75 -19.00 -32.28
CA ASP A 355 -4.25 -20.26 -31.73
C ASP A 355 -3.72 -21.41 -32.58
N ILE A 356 -3.27 -22.50 -31.96
CA ILE A 356 -2.63 -23.63 -32.64
C ILE A 356 -3.12 -24.92 -32.01
N SER A 357 -3.63 -25.84 -32.82
CA SER A 357 -4.18 -27.11 -32.36
C SER A 357 -3.11 -28.14 -32.01
N SER A 358 -1.96 -28.13 -32.69
CA SER A 358 -0.87 -29.08 -32.43
C SER A 358 0.49 -28.61 -32.95
N LEU A 359 1.56 -29.23 -32.45
CA LEU A 359 2.93 -29.03 -32.93
C LEU A 359 3.50 -30.36 -33.42
N LYS A 360 4.19 -30.36 -34.55
CA LYS A 360 4.93 -31.51 -35.07
C LYS A 360 6.43 -31.26 -35.01
N PHE A 361 7.17 -32.29 -34.65
CA PHE A 361 8.63 -32.27 -34.53
C PHE A 361 9.22 -33.48 -35.27
N ASP A 362 10.42 -33.31 -35.83
CA ASP A 362 11.14 -34.39 -36.50
C ASP A 362 11.68 -35.44 -35.52
N SER A 363 11.81 -35.07 -34.25
CA SER A 363 12.28 -35.97 -33.19
C SER A 363 11.57 -35.74 -31.86
N GLY A 364 11.45 -36.80 -31.05
CA GLY A 364 10.94 -36.71 -29.69
C GLY A 364 11.83 -35.85 -28.80
N GLN A 365 13.14 -35.74 -29.09
CA GLN A 365 14.04 -34.85 -28.36
C GLN A 365 13.65 -33.38 -28.53
N GLN A 366 13.39 -32.92 -29.75
CA GLN A 366 12.93 -31.54 -30.02
C GLN A 366 11.62 -31.21 -29.30
N LEU A 367 10.68 -32.17 -29.25
CA LEU A 367 9.45 -32.02 -28.46
C LEU A 367 9.76 -31.79 -26.98
N LEU A 368 10.63 -32.60 -26.39
CA LEU A 368 11.01 -32.47 -24.98
C LEU A 368 11.73 -31.14 -24.70
N ASP A 369 12.56 -30.67 -25.63
CA ASP A 369 13.23 -29.38 -25.53
C ASP A 369 12.23 -28.23 -25.59
N MET A 370 11.21 -28.31 -26.45
CA MET A 370 10.11 -27.34 -26.51
C MET A 370 9.29 -27.33 -25.21
N VAL A 371 8.98 -28.49 -24.64
CA VAL A 371 8.26 -28.61 -23.35
C VAL A 371 9.04 -27.88 -22.24
N ALA A 372 10.36 -28.07 -22.20
CA ALA A 372 11.23 -27.41 -21.24
C ALA A 372 11.30 -25.89 -21.45
N ASP A 373 11.42 -25.43 -22.69
CA ASP A 373 11.49 -24.00 -23.02
C ASP A 373 10.18 -23.26 -22.71
N LEU A 374 9.05 -23.90 -22.98
CA LEU A 374 7.72 -23.40 -22.60
C LEU A 374 7.42 -23.53 -21.10
N LYS A 375 8.32 -24.14 -20.32
CA LYS A 375 8.16 -24.41 -18.87
C LYS A 375 6.80 -25.03 -18.56
N THR A 376 6.48 -26.12 -19.25
CA THR A 376 5.22 -26.85 -19.12
C THR A 376 5.47 -28.35 -18.87
N GLU A 377 4.41 -29.15 -18.79
CA GLU A 377 4.48 -30.62 -18.67
C GLU A 377 3.64 -31.27 -19.78
N LEU A 378 4.04 -32.46 -20.22
CA LEU A 378 3.24 -33.32 -21.07
C LEU A 378 2.18 -34.05 -20.25
N LYS A 379 0.96 -34.17 -20.79
CA LYS A 379 -0.10 -35.01 -20.20
C LYS A 379 -0.25 -36.33 -20.97
N GLU A 380 -0.83 -37.31 -20.30
CA GLU A 380 -1.14 -38.60 -20.90
C GLU A 380 -2.06 -38.44 -22.13
N GLY A 381 -1.72 -39.10 -23.24
CA GLY A 381 -2.48 -39.04 -24.49
C GLY A 381 -2.22 -37.81 -25.37
N GLU A 382 -1.38 -36.85 -24.96
CA GLU A 382 -1.09 -35.65 -25.77
C GLU A 382 -0.11 -35.91 -26.92
N VAL A 383 0.68 -37.00 -26.89
CA VAL A 383 1.76 -37.24 -27.87
C VAL A 383 1.44 -38.43 -28.76
N ARG A 384 1.63 -38.27 -30.07
CA ARG A 384 1.56 -39.33 -31.08
C ARG A 384 2.93 -39.49 -31.75
N GLN A 385 3.47 -40.71 -31.77
CA GLN A 385 4.73 -41.07 -32.46
C GLN A 385 4.58 -42.26 -33.39
#